data_AF-A0A969NI73-F1
#
_entry.id   AF-A0A969NI73-F1
#
_cell.length_a   1.000
_cell.length_b   1.000
_cell.length_c   1.000
_cell.angle_alpha   90.00
_cell.angle_beta   90.00
_cell.angle_gamma   90.00
#
_symmetry.space_group_name_H-M   'P 1'
#
loop_
_entity.id
_entity.type
_entity.pdbx_description
1 polymer ?
#
loop_
_entity_poly.entity_id
_entity_poly.type
_entity_poly.pdbx_seq_one_letter_code
_entity_poly.pdbx_strand_id
1 'polypeptide(L)'
;MRLFIAIISFTFLPILSGILSWNSNNLNILNKISSLYSNSKNIETDTIESVIANLGNPYITNYNNSGINNQQIWSICQDNFGQMIFAHRQGLTIFNGNKWELLRLPAIPISLKKLPEKDIILIGCDEQFGFVKKDDKGQYKYFKLSETDSKHGEITDIKLTDENIYFYSDKSLSIYNKKNLELLNESFADNGIKQSGIIQFNNDIFISRENNGLYKIEKDGKQNFIPNSKILAINQFAFSLPLSSKKVLLGTFANKTLHILMEKVFKVILVAQMNTLKKVSWLEVIEFLIT
;
A
#
# COMPACT_ATOMS: atom_id res chain seq x y z
N MET A 1 6.58 9.35 1.36
CA MET A 1 6.49 7.87 1.51
C MET A 1 5.07 7.35 1.26
N ARG A 2 4.03 7.89 1.90
CA ARG A 2 2.61 7.48 1.67
C ARG A 2 2.11 7.69 0.23
N LEU A 3 2.42 8.83 -0.41
CA LEU A 3 2.07 9.09 -1.82
C LEU A 3 2.66 8.08 -2.82
N PHE A 4 3.82 7.50 -2.50
CA PHE A 4 4.53 6.57 -3.38
C PHE A 4 3.85 5.20 -3.44
N ILE A 5 3.20 4.77 -2.34
CA ILE A 5 2.45 3.51 -2.24
C ILE A 5 1.14 3.59 -3.06
N ALA A 6 0.50 4.75 -3.11
CA ALA A 6 -0.67 4.98 -3.96
C ALA A 6 -0.32 4.91 -5.46
N ILE A 7 0.88 5.31 -5.87
CA ILE A 7 1.32 5.17 -7.28
C ILE A 7 1.57 3.68 -7.61
N ILE A 8 2.11 2.91 -6.65
CA ILE A 8 2.40 1.49 -6.81
C ILE A 8 1.12 0.62 -6.90
N SER A 9 0.00 1.02 -6.30
CA SER A 9 -1.27 0.28 -6.41
C SER A 9 -2.05 0.55 -7.71
N PHE A 10 -1.67 1.57 -8.49
CA PHE A 10 -2.41 1.99 -9.70
C PHE A 10 -1.85 1.45 -11.02
N THR A 11 -0.67 0.83 -11.01
CA THR A 11 -0.03 0.33 -12.23
C THR A 11 0.74 -0.96 -11.93
N PHE A 12 0.05 -2.11 -11.93
CA PHE A 12 0.74 -3.40 -12.01
C PHE A 12 0.14 -4.24 -13.15
N LEU A 13 1.05 -4.65 -14.04
CA LEU A 13 0.89 -4.89 -15.49
C LEU A 13 0.63 -3.57 -16.25
N PRO A 14 1.59 -2.91 -16.96
CA PRO A 14 2.94 -3.31 -17.37
C PRO A 14 3.95 -2.13 -17.48
N ILE A 15 4.36 -1.48 -16.39
CA ILE A 15 5.35 -0.37 -16.48
C ILE A 15 6.36 -0.48 -15.34
N LEU A 16 7.48 -1.16 -15.63
CA LEU A 16 8.68 -1.09 -14.82
C LEU A 16 9.81 -0.70 -15.79
N SER A 17 10.34 0.54 -15.68
CA SER A 17 11.77 0.84 -15.95
C SER A 17 12.27 2.29 -15.87
N GLY A 18 13.56 2.41 -15.48
CA GLY A 18 14.39 3.62 -15.33
C GLY A 18 14.44 4.14 -13.87
N ILE A 19 15.56 4.42 -13.19
CA ILE A 19 16.90 4.94 -13.57
C ILE A 19 17.88 4.72 -12.39
N LEU A 20 19.17 4.46 -12.67
CA LEU A 20 20.30 4.76 -11.77
C LEU A 20 21.56 5.29 -12.44
N SER A 21 22.35 6.00 -11.63
CA SER A 21 23.80 6.19 -11.80
C SER A 21 24.56 5.40 -10.72
N TRP A 22 25.68 4.75 -11.09
CA TRP A 22 26.45 3.80 -10.26
C TRP A 22 27.79 4.37 -9.73
N ASN A 23 28.24 3.88 -8.55
CA ASN A 23 29.59 4.09 -7.99
C ASN A 23 30.18 2.75 -7.49
N SER A 24 31.52 2.64 -7.51
CA SER A 24 32.39 1.45 -7.49
C SER A 24 32.28 0.47 -6.31
N ASN A 25 31.49 0.77 -5.26
CA ASN A 25 31.38 -0.12 -4.10
C ASN A 25 30.40 -1.29 -4.29
N ASN A 26 29.59 -1.30 -5.36
CA ASN A 26 28.61 -2.36 -5.64
C ASN A 26 29.18 -3.56 -6.44
N LEU A 27 30.38 -3.45 -7.00
CA LEU A 27 31.02 -4.51 -7.81
C LEU A 27 31.41 -5.76 -7.01
N ASN A 28 31.72 -5.61 -5.72
CA ASN A 28 32.14 -6.74 -4.88
C ASN A 28 30.99 -7.66 -4.46
N ILE A 29 29.74 -7.17 -4.45
CA ILE A 29 28.56 -7.98 -4.12
C ILE A 29 28.15 -8.81 -5.34
N LEU A 30 28.23 -8.24 -6.54
CA LEU A 30 27.92 -8.92 -7.80
C LEU A 30 28.92 -10.04 -8.15
N ASN A 31 30.22 -9.84 -7.90
CA ASN A 31 31.23 -10.90 -8.09
C ASN A 31 31.04 -12.09 -7.13
N LYS A 32 30.42 -11.86 -5.97
CA LYS A 32 30.09 -12.93 -5.03
C LYS A 32 28.86 -13.71 -5.49
N ILE A 33 27.91 -13.06 -6.16
CA ILE A 33 26.70 -13.66 -6.73
C ILE A 33 27.02 -14.45 -8.00
N SER A 34 27.88 -13.95 -8.90
CA SER A 34 28.29 -14.69 -10.10
C SER A 34 29.02 -16.00 -9.76
N SER A 35 29.78 -16.02 -8.66
CA SER A 35 30.43 -17.24 -8.16
C SER A 35 29.46 -18.28 -7.58
N LEU A 36 28.24 -17.88 -7.21
CA LEU A 36 27.19 -18.77 -6.67
C LEU A 36 26.31 -19.39 -7.78
N TYR A 37 26.30 -18.80 -8.99
CA TYR A 37 25.46 -19.23 -10.11
C TYR A 37 26.20 -19.97 -11.23
N SER A 38 27.52 -20.16 -11.14
CA SER A 38 28.34 -20.78 -12.18
C SER A 38 28.16 -22.29 -12.39
N ASN A 39 27.09 -22.91 -11.86
CA ASN A 39 26.80 -24.33 -12.07
C ASN A 39 25.59 -24.66 -12.96
N SER A 40 24.99 -23.69 -13.65
CA SER A 40 23.99 -23.98 -14.69
C SER A 40 24.49 -23.55 -16.08
N LYS A 41 24.66 -24.55 -16.94
CA LYS A 41 25.11 -24.44 -18.34
C LYS A 41 24.30 -23.44 -19.17
N ASN A 42 25.04 -22.67 -19.98
CA ASN A 42 24.65 -22.00 -21.23
C ASN A 42 23.32 -21.25 -21.24
N ILE A 43 23.34 -20.02 -20.70
CA ILE A 43 22.42 -18.96 -21.09
C ILE A 43 23.32 -17.82 -21.55
N GLU A 44 23.14 -17.31 -22.77
CA GLU A 44 23.75 -16.07 -23.21
C GLU A 44 23.34 -14.98 -22.22
N THR A 45 24.29 -14.58 -21.37
CA THR A 45 24.07 -13.57 -20.36
C THR A 45 24.14 -12.20 -21.02
N ASP A 46 23.02 -11.76 -21.59
CA ASP A 46 22.76 -10.32 -21.61
C ASP A 46 22.90 -9.84 -20.16
N THR A 47 23.90 -9.01 -19.91
CA THR A 47 24.13 -8.48 -18.57
C THR A 47 22.89 -7.69 -18.16
N ILE A 48 22.47 -7.78 -16.89
CA ILE A 48 21.32 -7.03 -16.35
C ILE A 48 21.42 -5.53 -16.71
N GLU A 49 22.64 -5.01 -16.86
CA GLU A 49 22.94 -3.66 -17.37
C GLU A 49 22.41 -3.37 -18.78
N SER A 50 22.49 -4.32 -19.73
CA SER A 50 22.01 -4.12 -21.11
C SER A 50 20.47 -4.10 -21.17
N VAL A 51 19.81 -4.90 -20.33
CA VAL A 51 18.34 -4.92 -20.20
C VAL A 51 17.85 -3.59 -19.63
N ILE A 52 18.47 -3.09 -18.56
CA ILE A 52 18.12 -1.81 -17.91
C ILE A 52 18.39 -0.61 -18.84
N ALA A 53 19.48 -0.64 -19.62
CA ALA A 53 19.81 0.44 -20.56
C ALA A 53 18.79 0.58 -21.71
N ASN A 54 18.19 -0.53 -22.17
CA ASN A 54 17.23 -0.54 -23.28
C ASN A 54 15.83 -0.03 -22.92
N LEU A 55 15.56 0.20 -21.64
CA LEU A 55 14.23 0.53 -21.16
C LEU A 55 13.90 2.05 -21.13
N GLY A 56 14.92 2.92 -21.19
CA GLY A 56 14.76 4.37 -21.25
C GLY A 56 14.40 5.06 -19.90
N ASN A 57 14.32 6.39 -19.93
CA ASN A 57 13.96 7.22 -18.77
C ASN A 57 12.43 7.48 -18.77
N PRO A 58 11.71 7.32 -17.65
CA PRO A 58 10.30 7.67 -17.60
C PRO A 58 10.14 9.18 -17.81
N TYR A 59 9.26 9.56 -18.74
CA TYR A 59 8.85 10.94 -18.90
C TYR A 59 7.97 11.35 -17.72
N ILE A 60 8.46 12.30 -16.92
CA ILE A 60 7.75 12.82 -15.75
C ILE A 60 7.14 14.18 -16.11
N THR A 61 5.83 14.31 -15.93
CA THR A 61 5.11 15.58 -16.08
C THR A 61 4.62 16.07 -14.72
N ASN A 62 4.96 17.31 -14.36
CA ASN A 62 4.49 17.94 -13.13
C ASN A 62 3.23 18.76 -13.39
N TYR A 63 2.15 18.45 -12.67
CA TYR A 63 0.90 19.18 -12.74
C TYR A 63 0.88 20.28 -11.67
N ASN A 64 1.37 21.48 -12.01
CA ASN A 64 1.56 22.59 -11.07
C ASN A 64 0.39 23.60 -11.02
N ASN A 65 -0.49 23.59 -12.02
CA ASN A 65 -1.58 24.58 -12.19
C ASN A 65 -2.97 24.02 -11.80
N SER A 66 -2.96 23.01 -10.95
CA SER A 66 -4.04 22.10 -10.61
C SER A 66 -4.54 22.39 -9.20
N GLY A 67 -5.81 22.11 -8.89
CA GLY A 67 -6.40 22.31 -7.55
C GLY A 67 -5.70 21.61 -6.36
N ILE A 68 -4.55 20.98 -6.60
CA ILE A 68 -3.66 20.31 -5.64
C ILE A 68 -2.35 21.08 -5.35
N ASN A 69 -2.15 22.28 -5.92
CA ASN A 69 -0.88 23.00 -5.74
C ASN A 69 -0.57 23.26 -4.24
N ASN A 70 0.69 23.01 -3.84
CA ASN A 70 1.18 23.05 -2.46
C ASN A 70 0.42 22.16 -1.45
N GLN A 71 -0.34 21.16 -1.91
CA GLN A 71 -0.99 20.19 -1.04
C GLN A 71 -0.13 18.94 -0.88
N GLN A 72 -0.04 18.42 0.34
CA GLN A 72 0.41 17.05 0.54
C GLN A 72 -0.71 16.10 0.16
N ILE A 73 -0.46 15.26 -0.84
CA ILE A 73 -1.38 14.19 -1.21
C ILE A 73 -1.03 12.95 -0.39
N TRP A 74 -2.03 12.39 0.30
CA TRP A 74 -1.84 11.19 1.13
C TRP A 74 -2.25 9.91 0.42
N SER A 75 -3.28 9.99 -0.43
CA SER A 75 -3.76 8.84 -1.20
C SER A 75 -4.28 9.28 -2.57
N ILE A 76 -4.18 8.37 -3.53
CA ILE A 76 -4.66 8.56 -4.90
C ILE A 76 -5.58 7.39 -5.25
N CYS A 77 -6.64 7.65 -6.01
CA CYS A 77 -7.50 6.63 -6.58
C CYS A 77 -7.93 6.99 -8.01
N GLN A 78 -8.30 6.02 -8.84
CA GLN A 78 -8.98 6.24 -10.12
C GLN A 78 -10.36 5.61 -10.07
N ASP A 79 -11.40 6.28 -10.59
CA ASP A 79 -12.76 5.73 -10.67
C ASP A 79 -12.95 4.77 -11.86
N ASN A 80 -14.19 4.35 -12.15
CA ASN A 80 -14.49 3.52 -13.33
C ASN A 80 -14.48 4.30 -14.66
N PHE A 81 -14.44 5.62 -14.61
CA PHE A 81 -14.50 6.53 -15.76
C PHE A 81 -13.14 7.18 -16.05
N GLY A 82 -12.06 6.70 -15.43
CA GLY A 82 -10.71 7.19 -15.62
C GLY A 82 -10.37 8.47 -14.85
N GLN A 83 -11.27 8.99 -14.01
CA GLN A 83 -11.03 10.21 -13.24
C GLN A 83 -10.08 9.91 -12.07
N MET A 84 -9.04 10.73 -11.94
CA MET A 84 -8.07 10.65 -10.86
C MET A 84 -8.57 11.44 -9.66
N ILE A 85 -8.46 10.85 -8.48
CA ILE A 85 -8.95 11.40 -7.21
C ILE A 85 -7.78 11.47 -6.25
N PHE A 86 -7.53 12.65 -5.69
CA PHE A 86 -6.41 12.94 -4.81
C PHE A 86 -6.94 13.35 -3.43
N ALA A 87 -6.56 12.60 -2.38
CA ALA A 87 -6.89 12.91 -1.01
C ALA A 87 -5.84 13.83 -0.38
N HIS A 88 -6.28 14.96 0.18
CA HIS A 88 -5.45 15.93 0.89
C HIS A 88 -6.27 16.67 1.95
N ARG A 89 -5.62 17.56 2.71
CA ARG A 89 -6.21 18.22 3.89
C ARG A 89 -7.52 18.96 3.64
N GLN A 90 -7.74 19.47 2.43
CA GLN A 90 -8.95 20.26 2.10
C GLN A 90 -10.13 19.40 1.59
N GLY A 91 -9.92 18.10 1.36
CA GLY A 91 -10.92 17.18 0.81
C GLY A 91 -10.36 16.30 -0.31
N LEU A 92 -11.20 16.00 -1.29
CA LEU A 92 -10.82 15.25 -2.48
C LEU A 92 -10.76 16.18 -3.68
N THR A 93 -9.62 16.19 -4.36
CA THR A 93 -9.54 16.83 -5.67
C THR A 93 -9.73 15.76 -6.76
N ILE A 94 -10.70 15.96 -7.64
CA ILE A 94 -11.01 15.10 -8.78
C ILE A 94 -10.48 15.73 -10.07
N PHE A 95 -9.82 14.95 -10.91
CA PHE A 95 -9.28 15.35 -12.20
C PHE A 95 -9.75 14.41 -13.30
N ASN A 96 -10.38 14.98 -14.33
CA ASN A 96 -10.91 14.20 -15.46
C ASN A 96 -10.01 14.23 -16.71
N GLY A 97 -8.75 14.67 -16.58
CA GLY A 97 -7.84 14.87 -17.70
C GLY A 97 -7.78 16.32 -18.22
N ASN A 98 -8.78 17.15 -17.89
CA ASN A 98 -8.83 18.55 -18.30
C ASN A 98 -9.15 19.50 -17.13
N LYS A 99 -10.20 19.20 -16.35
CA LYS A 99 -10.70 20.04 -15.26
C LYS A 99 -10.43 19.41 -13.91
N TRP A 100 -10.23 20.29 -12.92
CA TRP A 100 -10.05 19.97 -11.51
C TRP A 100 -11.30 20.39 -10.73
N GLU A 101 -11.81 19.52 -9.87
CA GLU A 101 -12.96 19.78 -9.00
C GLU A 101 -12.60 19.43 -7.56
N LEU A 102 -12.92 20.31 -6.60
CA LEU A 102 -12.71 20.05 -5.17
C LEU A 102 -14.02 19.63 -4.52
N LEU A 103 -14.07 18.39 -4.03
CA LEU A 103 -15.08 17.91 -3.11
C LEU A 103 -14.60 18.09 -1.68
N ARG A 104 -15.23 19.03 -0.95
CA ARG A 104 -14.96 19.22 0.48
C ARG A 104 -15.62 18.11 1.30
N LEU A 105 -14.88 17.57 2.24
CA LEU A 105 -15.35 16.54 3.17
C LEU A 105 -15.49 17.12 4.59
N PRO A 106 -16.37 16.54 5.43
CA PRO A 106 -16.50 16.95 6.83
C PRO A 106 -15.32 16.50 7.72
N ALA A 107 -14.43 15.65 7.21
CA ALA A 107 -13.21 15.20 7.88
C ALA A 107 -12.05 15.14 6.87
N ILE A 108 -10.82 15.08 7.39
CA ILE A 108 -9.62 15.03 6.56
C ILE A 108 -9.48 13.63 5.94
N PRO A 109 -9.51 13.46 4.61
CA PRO A 109 -9.30 12.16 3.97
C PRO A 109 -7.83 11.77 3.99
N ILE A 110 -7.57 10.51 4.33
CA ILE A 110 -6.22 9.95 4.53
C ILE A 110 -5.95 8.81 3.55
N SER A 111 -6.92 7.90 3.37
CA SER A 111 -6.79 6.72 2.51
C SER A 111 -7.97 6.59 1.55
N LEU A 112 -7.69 6.10 0.34
CA LEU A 112 -8.69 5.87 -0.71
C LEU A 112 -8.57 4.43 -1.24
N LYS A 113 -9.72 3.80 -1.51
CA LYS A 113 -9.75 2.48 -2.16
C LYS A 113 -10.98 2.35 -3.04
N LYS A 114 -10.77 2.12 -4.34
CA LYS A 114 -11.84 1.76 -5.27
C LYS A 114 -12.43 0.42 -4.88
N LEU A 115 -13.75 0.34 -4.80
CA LEU A 115 -14.44 -0.93 -4.63
C LEU A 115 -14.86 -1.47 -6.01
N PRO A 116 -14.21 -2.49 -6.59
CA PRO A 116 -14.38 -2.79 -8.02
C PRO A 116 -15.81 -3.15 -8.45
N GLU A 117 -16.58 -3.79 -7.57
CA GLU A 117 -17.94 -4.27 -7.86
C GLU A 117 -19.02 -3.20 -7.74
N LYS A 118 -18.67 -2.00 -7.26
CA LYS A 118 -19.60 -0.88 -7.09
C LYS A 118 -18.94 0.38 -7.64
N ASP A 119 -19.70 1.33 -8.16
CA ASP A 119 -19.12 2.61 -8.57
C ASP A 119 -18.91 3.55 -7.36
N ILE A 120 -18.14 3.06 -6.38
CA ILE A 120 -17.85 3.77 -5.13
C ILE A 120 -16.35 3.74 -4.82
N ILE A 121 -15.88 4.83 -4.22
CA ILE A 121 -14.53 4.94 -3.66
C ILE A 121 -14.67 5.00 -2.15
N LEU A 122 -14.13 4.00 -1.46
CA LEU A 122 -14.05 3.98 -0.01
C LEU A 122 -13.03 5.01 0.46
N ILE A 123 -13.33 5.68 1.57
CA ILE A 123 -12.51 6.76 2.13
C ILE A 123 -12.31 6.50 3.61
N GLY A 124 -11.05 6.42 4.02
CA GLY A 124 -10.63 6.53 5.40
C GLY A 124 -10.28 7.99 5.70
N CYS A 125 -10.84 8.52 6.78
CA CYS A 125 -10.58 9.88 7.26
C CYS A 125 -9.97 9.83 8.66
N ASP A 126 -9.69 11.02 9.20
CA ASP A 126 -9.46 11.18 10.63
C ASP A 126 -10.74 10.91 11.43
N GLU A 127 -10.70 9.97 12.37
CA GLU A 127 -11.75 9.58 13.33
C GLU A 127 -13.07 9.04 12.74
N GLN A 128 -13.14 8.88 11.42
CA GLN A 128 -14.31 8.37 10.72
C GLN A 128 -13.95 7.78 9.35
N PHE A 129 -14.91 7.08 8.74
CA PHE A 129 -14.77 6.57 7.38
C PHE A 129 -16.12 6.45 6.68
N GLY A 130 -16.06 6.26 5.37
CA GLY A 130 -17.22 6.22 4.50
C GLY A 130 -16.86 5.91 3.07
N PHE A 131 -17.66 6.42 2.14
CA PHE A 131 -17.40 6.31 0.72
C PHE A 131 -17.91 7.53 -0.05
N VAL A 132 -17.38 7.74 -1.24
CA VAL A 132 -17.99 8.63 -2.23
C VAL A 132 -18.55 7.83 -3.39
N LYS A 133 -19.67 8.31 -3.92
CA LYS A 133 -20.27 7.84 -5.17
C LYS A 133 -20.85 9.02 -5.93
N LYS A 134 -21.04 8.86 -7.23
CA LYS A 134 -21.76 9.86 -8.03
C LYS A 134 -23.26 9.78 -7.73
N ASP A 135 -23.91 10.93 -7.68
CA ASP A 135 -25.37 11.01 -7.70
C ASP A 135 -25.91 10.94 -9.14
N ASP A 136 -27.22 11.03 -9.29
CA ASP A 136 -27.89 10.94 -10.60
C ASP A 136 -27.49 12.08 -11.56
N LYS A 137 -26.83 13.13 -11.06
CA LYS A 137 -26.28 14.25 -11.84
C LYS A 137 -24.79 14.07 -12.15
N GLY A 138 -24.19 12.94 -11.77
CA GLY A 138 -22.78 12.66 -11.97
C GLY A 138 -21.83 13.33 -10.97
N GLN A 139 -22.36 13.98 -9.92
CA GLN A 139 -21.54 14.70 -8.93
C GLN A 139 -21.17 13.79 -7.77
N TYR A 140 -19.91 13.83 -7.32
CA TYR A 140 -19.48 13.05 -6.17
C TYR A 140 -20.13 13.55 -4.88
N LYS A 141 -20.69 12.61 -4.11
CA LYS A 141 -21.22 12.85 -2.76
C LYS A 141 -20.61 11.88 -1.77
N TYR A 142 -20.29 12.40 -0.58
CA TYR A 142 -19.78 11.62 0.54
C TYR A 142 -20.92 11.02 1.36
N PHE A 143 -20.78 9.75 1.70
CA PHE A 143 -21.68 8.98 2.55
C PHE A 143 -20.87 8.38 3.69
N LYS A 144 -21.28 8.67 4.92
CA LYS A 144 -20.62 8.20 6.14
C LYS A 144 -21.02 6.75 6.41
N LEU A 145 -20.08 5.91 6.84
CA LEU A 145 -20.33 4.53 7.30
C LEU A 145 -20.16 4.36 8.81
N SER A 146 -19.35 5.20 9.44
CA SER A 146 -19.08 5.18 10.87
C SER A 146 -19.67 6.39 11.59
N GLU A 147 -19.73 6.37 12.91
CA GLU A 147 -19.81 7.61 13.69
C GLU A 147 -18.44 8.34 13.69
N THR A 148 -18.41 9.58 14.17
CA THR A 148 -17.14 10.30 14.38
C THR A 148 -16.72 9.99 15.81
N ASP A 149 -15.65 9.21 15.98
CA ASP A 149 -15.14 8.81 17.28
C ASP A 149 -13.61 8.74 17.25
N SER A 150 -12.97 9.45 18.17
CA SER A 150 -11.52 9.43 18.41
C SER A 150 -10.92 8.03 18.60
N LYS A 151 -11.74 7.04 18.99
CA LYS A 151 -11.36 5.62 19.08
C LYS A 151 -11.05 5.02 17.71
N HIS A 152 -11.63 5.52 16.62
CA HIS A 152 -11.28 5.08 15.27
C HIS A 152 -9.87 5.52 14.87
N GLY A 153 -9.37 6.65 15.38
CA GLY A 153 -8.07 7.21 14.97
C GLY A 153 -8.00 7.54 13.47
N GLU A 154 -6.77 7.65 12.94
CA GLU A 154 -6.55 7.91 11.52
C GLU A 154 -6.74 6.62 10.71
N ILE A 155 -7.74 6.59 9.83
CA ILE A 155 -7.96 5.42 8.96
C ILE A 155 -6.94 5.43 7.81
N THR A 156 -5.84 4.71 8.03
CA THR A 156 -4.64 4.78 7.19
C THR A 156 -4.61 3.76 6.06
N ASP A 157 -5.38 2.67 6.14
CA ASP A 157 -5.43 1.65 5.09
C ASP A 157 -6.85 1.08 4.95
N ILE A 158 -7.16 0.65 3.73
CA ILE A 158 -8.42 -0.01 3.39
C ILE A 158 -8.09 -1.26 2.58
N LYS A 159 -8.35 -2.44 3.17
CA LYS A 159 -8.18 -3.73 2.49
C LYS A 159 -9.51 -4.29 2.02
N LEU A 160 -9.46 -5.01 0.90
CA LEU A 160 -10.62 -5.64 0.27
C LEU A 160 -10.35 -7.11 0.13
N THR A 161 -11.26 -7.94 0.62
CA THR A 161 -11.35 -9.36 0.29
C THR A 161 -12.52 -9.57 -0.67
N ASP A 162 -12.77 -10.82 -1.03
CA ASP A 162 -13.92 -11.18 -1.85
C ASP A 162 -15.24 -10.79 -1.17
N GLU A 163 -15.29 -10.90 0.17
CA GLU A 163 -16.52 -10.75 0.95
C GLU A 163 -16.56 -9.47 1.80
N ASN A 164 -15.41 -8.96 2.25
CA ASN A 164 -15.34 -7.95 3.29
C ASN A 164 -14.46 -6.75 2.92
N ILE A 165 -14.76 -5.64 3.58
CA ILE A 165 -14.01 -4.38 3.57
C ILE A 165 -13.41 -4.20 4.97
N TYR A 166 -12.14 -3.85 5.05
CA TYR A 166 -11.43 -3.63 6.31
C TYR A 166 -10.93 -2.19 6.35
N PHE A 167 -11.47 -1.38 7.26
CA PHE A 167 -10.97 -0.04 7.57
C PHE A 167 -10.00 -0.14 8.75
N TYR A 168 -8.75 0.23 8.54
CA TYR A 168 -7.66 0.02 9.49
C TYR A 168 -7.06 1.34 9.99
N SER A 169 -6.82 1.40 11.30
CA SER A 169 -5.96 2.39 11.96
C SER A 169 -5.05 1.73 13.00
N ASP A 170 -4.18 2.52 13.63
CA ASP A 170 -3.38 2.05 14.78
C ASP A 170 -4.23 1.82 16.05
N LYS A 171 -5.48 2.30 16.06
CA LYS A 171 -6.42 2.22 17.18
C LYS A 171 -7.62 1.31 16.93
N SER A 172 -7.99 1.00 15.69
CA SER A 172 -9.20 0.24 15.40
C SER A 172 -9.09 -0.57 14.11
N LEU A 173 -9.94 -1.60 14.05
CA LEU A 173 -10.23 -2.37 12.84
C LEU A 173 -11.75 -2.54 12.75
N SER A 174 -12.35 -1.97 11.70
CA SER A 174 -13.77 -2.10 11.42
C SER A 174 -13.96 -2.91 10.13
N ILE A 175 -14.80 -3.95 10.19
CA ILE A 175 -15.04 -4.92 9.14
C ILE A 175 -16.47 -4.80 8.64
N TYR A 176 -16.62 -4.56 7.34
CA TYR A 176 -17.93 -4.40 6.71
C TYR A 176 -18.14 -5.47 5.64
N ASN A 177 -19.37 -5.92 5.48
CA ASN A 177 -19.74 -6.76 4.36
C ASN A 177 -19.72 -5.95 3.06
N LYS A 178 -19.02 -6.44 2.05
CA LYS A 178 -18.81 -5.74 0.78
C LYS A 178 -20.09 -5.55 -0.04
N LYS A 179 -21.05 -6.48 0.09
CA LYS A 179 -22.28 -6.50 -0.72
C LYS A 179 -23.29 -5.47 -0.25
N ASN A 180 -23.57 -5.42 1.05
CA ASN A 180 -24.60 -4.55 1.62
C ASN A 180 -24.04 -3.37 2.44
N LEU A 181 -22.72 -3.32 2.68
CA LEU A 181 -22.06 -2.28 3.49
C LEU A 181 -22.55 -2.27 4.96
N GLU A 182 -22.95 -3.42 5.49
CA GLU A 182 -23.28 -3.57 6.91
C GLU A 182 -22.02 -3.87 7.74
N LEU A 183 -21.98 -3.32 8.96
CA LEU A 183 -20.92 -3.59 9.93
C LEU A 183 -21.02 -5.04 10.41
N LEU A 184 -19.93 -5.80 10.26
CA LEU A 184 -19.82 -7.19 10.74
C LEU A 184 -19.13 -7.27 12.09
N ASN A 185 -18.02 -6.54 12.23
CA ASN A 185 -17.23 -6.53 13.45
C ASN A 185 -16.48 -5.21 13.58
N GLU A 186 -16.32 -4.77 14.82
CA GLU A 186 -15.47 -3.65 15.15
C GLU A 186 -14.64 -3.99 16.38
N SER A 187 -13.35 -3.70 16.30
CA SER A 187 -12.43 -3.91 17.40
C SER A 187 -11.55 -2.68 17.60
N PHE A 188 -11.30 -2.35 18.86
CA PHE A 188 -10.44 -1.25 19.26
C PHE A 188 -9.20 -1.82 19.93
N ALA A 189 -8.07 -1.15 19.75
CA ALA A 189 -6.83 -1.47 20.42
C ALA A 189 -7.02 -1.30 21.94
N ASP A 190 -6.65 -2.33 22.70
CA ASP A 190 -6.67 -2.26 24.17
C ASP A 190 -5.74 -1.15 24.66
N ASN A 191 -6.04 -0.58 25.83
CA ASN A 191 -5.24 0.46 26.47
C ASN A 191 -3.79 -0.03 26.70
N GLY A 192 -2.90 0.27 25.75
CA GLY A 192 -1.47 -0.03 25.80
C GLY A 192 -0.90 -0.86 24.64
N ILE A 193 -1.71 -1.51 23.80
CA ILE A 193 -1.22 -2.34 22.69
C ILE A 193 -1.77 -1.82 21.36
N LYS A 194 -0.99 -0.97 20.70
CA LYS A 194 -1.35 -0.42 19.38
C LYS A 194 -1.26 -1.46 18.28
N GLN A 195 -2.10 -1.29 17.26
CA GLN A 195 -1.94 -2.01 16.00
C GLN A 195 -0.78 -1.37 15.23
N SER A 196 0.21 -2.17 14.84
CA SER A 196 1.43 -1.70 14.18
C SER A 196 1.40 -1.91 12.66
N GLY A 197 0.37 -2.54 12.11
CA GLY A 197 0.06 -2.50 10.68
C GLY A 197 -0.89 -3.61 10.25
N ILE A 198 -1.37 -3.51 9.01
CA ILE A 198 -2.23 -4.50 8.36
C ILE A 198 -1.51 -5.11 7.15
N ILE A 199 -1.66 -6.42 6.97
CA ILE A 199 -1.04 -7.22 5.91
C ILE A 199 -2.13 -8.04 5.23
N GLN A 200 -2.11 -8.07 3.90
CA GLN A 200 -3.04 -8.87 3.11
C GLN A 200 -2.27 -9.87 2.25
N PHE A 201 -2.64 -11.15 2.36
CA PHE A 201 -2.22 -12.23 1.47
C PHE A 201 -3.47 -12.77 0.78
N ASN A 202 -3.65 -12.52 -0.52
CA ASN A 202 -4.89 -12.87 -1.23
C ASN A 202 -6.13 -12.38 -0.46
N ASN A 203 -6.91 -13.32 0.08
CA ASN A 203 -8.13 -13.07 0.84
C ASN A 203 -7.92 -13.06 2.36
N ASP A 204 -6.72 -13.41 2.83
CA ASP A 204 -6.39 -13.45 4.24
C ASP A 204 -5.86 -12.09 4.69
N ILE A 205 -6.42 -11.61 5.80
CA ILE A 205 -6.01 -10.37 6.46
C ILE A 205 -5.31 -10.71 7.76
N PHE A 206 -4.21 -10.01 8.01
CA PHE A 206 -3.45 -10.11 9.25
C PHE A 206 -3.25 -8.71 9.81
N ILE A 207 -3.35 -8.57 11.13
CA ILE A 207 -2.91 -7.37 11.83
C ILE A 207 -1.67 -7.71 12.64
N SER A 208 -0.76 -6.75 12.71
CA SER A 208 0.36 -6.78 13.62
C SER A 208 0.04 -5.94 14.84
N ARG A 209 0.38 -6.45 16.01
CA ARG A 209 0.27 -5.72 17.28
C ARG A 209 1.66 -5.51 17.84
N GLU A 210 1.91 -4.31 18.34
CA GLU A 210 3.19 -3.96 18.93
C GLU A 210 3.54 -4.94 20.05
N ASN A 211 4.76 -5.50 20.00
CA ASN A 211 5.29 -6.51 20.94
C ASN A 211 4.54 -7.87 21.02
N ASN A 212 3.45 -8.04 20.25
CA ASN A 212 2.56 -9.20 20.36
C ASN A 212 2.55 -10.12 19.14
N GLY A 213 3.09 -9.68 17.99
CA GLY A 213 3.15 -10.48 16.77
C GLY A 213 1.95 -10.26 15.84
N LEU A 214 1.72 -11.22 14.95
CA LEU A 214 0.65 -11.20 13.97
C LEU A 214 -0.58 -11.96 14.46
N TYR A 215 -1.75 -11.45 14.08
CA TYR A 215 -3.05 -12.07 14.28
C TYR A 215 -3.75 -12.18 12.92
N LYS A 216 -4.19 -13.38 12.55
CA LYS A 216 -5.08 -13.57 11.40
C LYS A 216 -6.49 -13.10 11.79
N ILE A 217 -7.10 -12.32 10.92
CA ILE A 217 -8.48 -11.86 11.06
C ILE A 217 -9.37 -12.79 10.24
N GLU A 218 -10.21 -13.55 10.93
CA GLU A 218 -11.24 -14.36 10.30
C GLU A 218 -12.36 -13.50 9.74
N LYS A 219 -13.20 -14.08 8.90
CA LYS A 219 -14.29 -13.37 8.20
C LYS A 219 -15.32 -12.74 9.14
N ASP A 220 -15.51 -13.33 10.33
CA ASP A 220 -16.40 -12.86 11.40
C ASP A 220 -15.72 -11.84 12.34
N GLY A 221 -14.46 -11.51 12.09
CA GLY A 221 -13.64 -10.62 12.92
C GLY A 221 -12.91 -11.30 14.08
N LYS A 222 -13.05 -12.62 14.26
CA LYS A 222 -12.27 -13.36 15.25
C LYS A 222 -10.78 -13.24 14.92
N GLN A 223 -9.97 -13.01 15.95
CA GLN A 223 -8.53 -12.76 15.78
C GLN A 223 -7.73 -13.93 16.34
N ASN A 224 -7.02 -14.65 15.46
CA ASN A 224 -6.23 -15.82 15.80
C ASN A 224 -4.74 -15.47 15.79
N PHE A 225 -4.09 -15.57 16.96
CA PHE A 225 -2.64 -15.33 17.06
C PHE A 225 -1.85 -16.32 16.20
N ILE A 226 -0.84 -15.82 15.48
CA ILE A 226 0.08 -16.63 14.68
C ILE A 226 1.34 -16.93 15.51
N PRO A 227 1.59 -18.19 15.91
CA PRO A 227 2.80 -18.55 16.65
C PRO A 227 4.08 -18.16 15.91
N ASN A 228 5.13 -17.82 16.65
CA ASN A 228 6.46 -17.44 16.13
C ASN A 228 6.49 -16.18 15.24
N SER A 229 5.41 -15.40 15.21
CA SER A 229 5.31 -14.17 14.43
C SER A 229 5.82 -12.91 15.13
N LYS A 230 6.30 -13.01 16.38
CA LYS A 230 6.82 -11.86 17.15
C LYS A 230 7.99 -11.16 16.47
N ILE A 231 8.79 -11.89 15.68
CA ILE A 231 9.89 -11.30 14.88
C ILE A 231 9.38 -10.30 13.82
N LEU A 232 8.10 -10.39 13.45
CA LEU A 232 7.43 -9.49 12.54
C LEU A 232 6.68 -8.36 13.26
N ALA A 233 6.66 -8.34 14.59
CA ALA A 233 6.20 -7.18 15.35
C ALA A 233 7.26 -6.06 15.33
N ILE A 234 7.89 -5.84 14.18
CA ILE A 234 8.86 -4.77 13.95
C ILE A 234 8.10 -3.46 14.02
N ASN A 235 8.56 -2.51 14.82
CA ASN A 235 7.86 -1.26 15.10
C ASN A 235 7.35 -0.58 13.81
N GLN A 236 6.03 -0.46 13.73
CA GLN A 236 5.18 0.18 12.71
C GLN A 236 5.51 -0.12 11.23
N PHE A 237 4.63 -0.87 10.59
CA PHE A 237 4.60 -1.01 9.14
C PHE A 237 4.14 0.28 8.48
N ALA A 238 4.89 0.71 7.47
CA ALA A 238 4.53 1.80 6.59
C ALA A 238 3.57 1.37 5.48
N PHE A 239 3.73 0.14 4.99
CA PHE A 239 2.86 -0.44 3.98
C PHE A 239 3.02 -1.96 3.90
N SER A 240 2.00 -2.59 3.31
CA SER A 240 2.02 -3.97 2.84
C SER A 240 1.53 -4.02 1.39
N LEU A 241 2.35 -4.59 0.51
CA LEU A 241 2.07 -4.70 -0.92
C LEU A 241 2.16 -6.15 -1.38
N PRO A 242 1.07 -6.77 -1.85
CA PRO A 242 1.12 -8.09 -2.45
C PRO A 242 2.04 -8.09 -3.69
N LEU A 243 3.05 -8.96 -3.70
CA LEU A 243 3.93 -9.19 -4.86
C LEU A 243 3.46 -10.40 -5.68
N SER A 244 2.87 -11.38 -5.01
CA SER A 244 2.27 -12.56 -5.61
C SER A 244 1.25 -13.14 -4.64
N SER A 245 0.61 -14.26 -5.02
CA SER A 245 -0.28 -14.97 -4.11
C SER A 245 0.38 -15.46 -2.83
N LYS A 246 1.71 -15.55 -2.75
CA LYS A 246 2.43 -16.10 -1.58
C LYS A 246 3.41 -15.13 -0.93
N LYS A 247 3.65 -13.97 -1.54
CA LYS A 247 4.68 -13.01 -1.13
C LYS A 247 4.07 -11.62 -0.97
N VAL A 248 4.38 -10.97 0.14
CA VAL A 248 4.05 -9.57 0.40
C VAL A 248 5.32 -8.80 0.73
N LEU A 249 5.48 -7.63 0.11
CA LEU A 249 6.50 -6.65 0.47
C LEU A 249 5.99 -5.80 1.63
N LEU A 250 6.78 -5.71 2.69
CA LEU A 250 6.53 -4.86 3.85
C LEU A 250 7.60 -3.78 3.92
N GLY A 251 7.19 -2.54 4.08
CA GLY A 251 8.09 -1.45 4.48
C GLY A 251 7.87 -1.10 5.94
N THR A 252 8.94 -0.86 6.70
CA THR A 252 8.84 -0.41 8.11
C THR A 252 9.23 1.05 8.26
N PHE A 253 8.58 1.78 9.17
CA PHE A 253 9.00 3.14 9.52
C PHE A 253 10.28 3.15 10.37
N ALA A 254 10.33 2.31 11.41
CA ALA A 254 11.36 2.40 12.45
C ALA A 254 12.76 2.07 11.92
N ASN A 255 12.90 0.95 11.21
CA ASN A 255 14.19 0.49 10.72
C ASN A 255 14.48 0.97 9.30
N LYS A 256 13.49 1.60 8.64
CA LYS A 256 13.53 1.98 7.23
C LYS A 256 14.01 0.80 6.39
N THR A 257 13.45 -0.38 6.62
CA THR A 257 13.79 -1.60 5.90
C THR A 257 12.62 -2.12 5.07
N LEU A 258 12.95 -2.80 3.97
CA LEU A 258 12.02 -3.61 3.20
C LEU A 258 12.16 -5.08 3.57
N HIS A 259 11.02 -5.76 3.71
CA HIS A 259 10.94 -7.18 4.03
C HIS A 259 10.04 -7.90 3.04
N ILE A 260 10.47 -9.04 2.48
CA ILE A 260 9.53 -9.98 1.85
C ILE A 260 9.06 -10.96 2.90
N LEU A 261 7.75 -11.02 3.07
CA LEU A 261 7.06 -11.96 3.92
C LEU A 261 6.40 -13.05 3.07
N MET A 262 6.61 -14.31 3.43
CA MET A 262 5.90 -15.46 2.84
C MET A 262 4.79 -15.98 3.74
N GLU A 263 3.61 -16.20 3.15
CA GLU A 263 2.30 -16.54 3.78
C GLU A 263 2.33 -17.76 4.73
N LYS A 264 3.34 -18.64 4.65
CA LYS A 264 3.42 -19.86 5.49
C LYS A 264 4.56 -19.86 6.51
N VAL A 265 5.69 -19.26 6.17
CA VAL A 265 6.87 -19.30 7.05
C VAL A 265 6.92 -18.04 7.90
N PHE A 266 6.19 -16.99 7.51
CA PHE A 266 6.26 -15.67 8.13
C PHE A 266 7.72 -15.23 8.31
N LYS A 267 8.58 -15.66 7.37
CA LYS A 267 10.01 -15.42 7.39
C LYS A 267 10.30 -14.22 6.54
N VAL A 268 11.08 -13.31 7.09
CA VAL A 268 11.72 -12.25 6.34
C VAL A 268 12.83 -12.89 5.50
N ILE A 269 12.67 -12.88 4.18
CA ILE A 269 13.64 -13.51 3.26
C ILE A 269 14.70 -12.51 2.82
N LEU A 270 14.41 -11.21 2.94
CA LEU A 270 15.30 -10.14 2.53
C LEU A 270 15.09 -8.94 3.45
N VAL A 271 16.18 -8.29 3.83
CA VAL A 271 16.18 -7.00 4.53
C VAL A 271 17.07 -6.05 3.75
N ALA A 272 16.47 -5.03 3.14
CA ALA A 272 17.22 -3.96 2.49
C ALA A 272 17.00 -2.65 3.26
N GLN A 273 18.07 -1.92 3.57
CA GLN A 273 17.94 -0.58 4.14
C GLN A 273 17.44 0.40 3.07
N MET A 274 16.46 1.24 3.37
CA MET A 274 15.96 2.25 2.45
C MET A 274 16.97 3.37 2.15
N ASN A 275 18.00 3.52 2.99
CA ASN A 275 19.10 4.44 2.69
C ASN A 275 20.02 3.91 1.58
N THR A 276 20.21 2.60 1.44
CA THR A 276 20.85 2.00 0.26
C THR A 276 19.99 2.15 -1.00
N LEU A 277 18.66 2.28 -0.85
CA LEU A 277 17.69 2.52 -1.93
C LEU A 277 17.62 4.00 -2.39
N LYS A 278 18.36 4.91 -1.75
CA LYS A 278 18.57 6.28 -2.28
C LYS A 278 19.58 6.33 -3.42
N LYS A 279 20.45 5.31 -3.50
CA LYS A 279 21.49 5.14 -4.52
C LYS A 279 21.19 3.99 -5.47
N VAL A 280 20.06 3.29 -5.28
CA VAL A 280 19.64 2.16 -6.08
C VAL A 280 18.26 2.42 -6.69
N SER A 281 18.10 2.10 -7.97
CA SER A 281 16.90 2.26 -8.78
C SER A 281 15.89 1.37 -8.10
N TRP A 282 14.74 1.93 -7.73
CA TRP A 282 13.69 1.15 -7.10
C TRP A 282 13.23 -0.01 -8.01
N LEU A 283 13.54 0.07 -9.29
CA LEU A 283 13.37 -0.96 -10.29
C LEU A 283 14.34 -2.13 -10.15
N GLU A 284 15.63 -1.87 -9.93
CA GLU A 284 16.63 -2.90 -9.67
C GLU A 284 16.26 -3.71 -8.42
N VAL A 285 15.62 -3.03 -7.46
CA VAL A 285 15.17 -3.66 -6.22
C VAL A 285 13.93 -4.48 -6.45
N ILE A 286 12.99 -4.04 -7.28
CA ILE A 286 11.78 -4.82 -7.58
C ILE A 286 12.10 -6.03 -8.48
N GLU A 287 12.97 -5.88 -9.48
CA GLU A 287 13.41 -6.99 -10.34
C GLU A 287 14.15 -8.08 -9.54
N PHE A 288 15.07 -7.69 -8.65
CA PHE A 288 15.73 -8.62 -7.72
C PHE A 288 14.76 -9.37 -6.80
N LEU A 289 13.59 -8.79 -6.52
CA LEU A 289 12.57 -9.38 -5.64
C LEU A 289 11.59 -10.30 -6.40
N ILE A 290 11.53 -10.18 -7.73
CA ILE A 290 10.61 -10.92 -8.62
C ILE A 290 11.29 -12.14 -9.26
N THR A 291 12.59 -12.09 -9.56
CA THR A 291 13.40 -13.27 -9.93
C THR A 291 13.70 -14.16 -8.73
#